data_AF-A0A929Y1Q6-F1
#
_entry.id   AF-A0A929Y1Q6-F1
#
_cell.length_a   1.000
_cell.length_b   1.000
_cell.length_c   1.000
_cell.angle_alpha   90.00
_cell.angle_beta   90.00
_cell.angle_gamma   90.00
#
_symmetry.space_group_name_H-M   'P 1'
#
loop_
_entity.id
_entity.type
_entity.pdbx_description
1 polymer ?
#
loop_
_entity_poly.entity_id
_entity_poly.type
_entity_poly.pdbx_seq_one_letter_code
_entity_poly.pdbx_strand_id
1 'polypeptide(L)'
;MTILFWICAIGILSLFLIWRNHSDQKKAKERFRDLKKTQYGASPNRNYGEEALSHVSHFFEEHRQENAIDDITWNDLEMDSVFARLNYCESAAGEEVLYDFLRNPCRLNASERARLERQIELLQTDGDVRLQLQYQFYMLRQRGRFSIYDYLHLLDQEKKRSNGKHFLLLFLLILSLVCCIFSVSGAPLFLVGMICVNMITYFQEKGRSDAYLSVFYYVLRLLGEAEKLERIHHERLQETFDLELQELHQAIQSLSAFRRGSSILMSSARMSGSGNPLDLLVDYLRILTHIDLIKCNQMFSELKEHREDVDCLHEKIGRMEVPLSIACFRASLKEGWSIPRWEDGGGLT
;
A
#
# COMPACT_ATOMS: atom_id res chain seq x y z
N MET A 1 -11.77 44.72 -12.65
CA MET A 1 -12.95 43.91 -13.05
C MET A 1 -12.57 42.59 -13.71
N THR A 2 -11.63 42.55 -14.66
CA THR A 2 -11.24 41.33 -15.39
C THR A 2 -10.51 40.28 -14.54
N ILE A 3 -9.56 40.69 -13.68
CA ILE A 3 -8.80 39.74 -12.83
C ILE A 3 -9.72 39.05 -11.82
N LEU A 4 -10.61 39.78 -11.17
CA LEU A 4 -11.57 39.23 -10.19
C LEU A 4 -12.52 38.22 -10.86
N PHE A 5 -12.99 38.53 -12.08
CA PHE A 5 -13.80 37.60 -12.87
C PHE A 5 -13.07 36.28 -13.16
N TRP A 6 -11.81 36.33 -13.59
CA TRP A 6 -11.01 35.12 -13.85
C TRP A 6 -10.73 34.31 -12.59
N ILE A 7 -10.45 34.96 -11.45
CA ILE A 7 -10.27 34.28 -10.16
C ILE A 7 -11.56 33.56 -9.76
N CYS A 8 -12.72 34.23 -9.87
CA CYS A 8 -14.01 33.60 -9.60
C CYS A 8 -14.31 32.44 -10.57
N ALA A 9 -14.00 32.58 -11.85
CA ALA A 9 -14.20 31.53 -12.85
C ALA A 9 -13.33 30.29 -12.57
N ILE A 10 -12.05 30.48 -12.22
CA ILE A 10 -11.14 29.40 -11.82
C ILE A 10 -11.62 28.75 -10.52
N GLY A 11 -12.08 29.54 -9.55
CA GLY A 11 -12.68 29.06 -8.31
C GLY A 11 -13.87 28.14 -8.59
N ILE A 12 -14.83 28.59 -9.38
CA ILE A 12 -16.02 27.80 -9.76
C ILE A 12 -15.62 26.53 -10.52
N LEU A 13 -14.67 26.62 -11.46
CA LEU A 13 -14.18 25.46 -12.19
C LEU A 13 -13.50 24.44 -11.27
N SER A 14 -12.68 24.89 -10.32
CA SER A 14 -12.00 24.02 -9.36
C SER A 14 -13.00 23.30 -8.45
N LEU A 15 -14.02 24.01 -7.95
CA LEU A 15 -15.10 23.42 -7.16
C LEU A 15 -15.92 22.42 -7.99
N PHE A 16 -16.19 22.73 -9.25
CA PHE A 16 -16.88 21.83 -10.17
C PHE A 16 -16.06 20.55 -10.43
N LEU A 17 -14.75 20.66 -10.63
CA LEU A 17 -13.87 19.51 -10.83
C LEU A 17 -13.79 18.63 -9.57
N ILE A 18 -13.71 19.24 -8.37
CA ILE A 18 -13.74 18.53 -7.09
C ILE A 18 -15.07 17.79 -6.92
N TRP A 19 -16.20 18.48 -7.15
CA TRP A 19 -17.53 17.90 -7.08
C TRP A 19 -17.71 16.75 -8.07
N ARG A 20 -17.28 16.93 -9.33
CA ARG A 20 -17.35 15.88 -10.36
C ARG A 20 -16.55 14.65 -9.93
N ASN A 21 -15.30 14.84 -9.51
CA ASN A 21 -14.46 13.75 -9.02
C ASN A 21 -15.12 13.01 -7.84
N HIS A 22 -15.67 13.74 -6.86
CA HIS A 22 -16.38 13.13 -5.74
C HIS A 22 -17.64 12.36 -6.17
N SER A 23 -18.42 12.91 -7.11
CA SER A 23 -19.60 12.26 -7.69
C SER A 23 -19.24 10.99 -8.45
N ASP A 24 -18.18 11.02 -9.25
CA ASP A 24 -17.67 9.88 -10.01
C ASP A 24 -17.19 8.76 -9.09
N GLN A 25 -16.47 9.10 -8.01
CA GLN A 25 -16.07 8.14 -6.98
C GLN A 25 -17.28 7.49 -6.30
N LYS A 26 -18.31 8.28 -5.96
CA LYS A 26 -19.53 7.74 -5.35
C LYS A 26 -20.25 6.77 -6.29
N LYS A 27 -20.42 7.15 -7.56
CA LYS A 27 -21.05 6.28 -8.58
C LYS A 27 -20.23 5.01 -8.83
N ALA A 28 -18.91 5.11 -8.84
CA ALA A 28 -18.04 3.95 -8.99
C ALA A 28 -18.20 2.96 -7.82
N LYS A 29 -18.30 3.49 -6.58
CA LYS A 29 -18.57 2.68 -5.38
C LYS A 29 -19.94 1.99 -5.44
N GLU A 30 -20.99 2.70 -5.84
CA GLU A 30 -22.33 2.13 -5.99
C GLU A 30 -22.36 1.02 -7.03
N ARG A 31 -21.78 1.26 -8.22
CA ARG A 31 -21.64 0.23 -9.27
C ARG A 31 -20.88 -1.00 -8.79
N PHE A 32 -19.79 -0.81 -8.03
CA PHE A 32 -19.04 -1.92 -7.44
C PHE A 32 -19.91 -2.71 -6.45
N ARG A 33 -20.65 -2.03 -5.57
CA ARG A 33 -21.55 -2.70 -4.62
C ARG A 33 -22.62 -3.51 -5.33
N ASP A 34 -23.26 -2.96 -6.37
CA ASP A 34 -24.30 -3.67 -7.12
C ASP A 34 -23.74 -4.89 -7.84
N LEU A 35 -22.54 -4.76 -8.44
CA LEU A 35 -21.82 -5.89 -9.04
C LEU A 35 -21.51 -6.97 -8.00
N LYS A 36 -20.98 -6.61 -6.82
CA LYS A 36 -20.62 -7.61 -5.80
C LYS A 36 -21.83 -8.25 -5.13
N LYS A 37 -22.95 -7.54 -5.03
CA LYS A 37 -24.23 -8.13 -4.61
C LYS A 37 -24.69 -9.21 -5.58
N THR A 38 -24.62 -8.94 -6.89
CA THR A 38 -25.05 -9.91 -7.93
C THR A 38 -24.09 -11.09 -8.07
N GLN A 39 -22.80 -10.89 -7.80
CA GLN A 39 -21.78 -11.94 -7.84
C GLN A 39 -21.69 -12.79 -6.56
N TYR A 40 -22.36 -12.42 -5.48
CA TYR A 40 -22.29 -13.19 -4.23
C TYR A 40 -22.85 -14.60 -4.44
N GLY A 41 -22.02 -15.61 -4.20
CA GLY A 41 -22.35 -17.02 -4.47
C GLY A 41 -22.14 -17.48 -5.92
N ALA A 42 -21.59 -16.63 -6.79
CA ALA A 42 -21.08 -17.08 -8.09
C ALA A 42 -19.67 -17.68 -7.94
N SER A 43 -19.27 -18.60 -8.83
CA SER A 43 -17.88 -19.05 -8.91
C SER A 43 -16.98 -17.90 -9.39
N PRO A 44 -15.74 -17.75 -8.88
CA PRO A 44 -14.85 -16.74 -9.42
C PRO A 44 -14.48 -17.16 -10.85
N ASN A 45 -14.40 -16.18 -11.76
CA ASN A 45 -13.88 -16.41 -13.11
C ASN A 45 -12.45 -15.87 -13.15
N ARG A 46 -11.51 -16.65 -12.60
CA ARG A 46 -10.08 -16.33 -12.54
C ARG A 46 -9.27 -17.45 -13.15
N ASN A 47 -8.50 -17.11 -14.18
CA ASN A 47 -7.46 -17.97 -14.70
C ASN A 47 -6.13 -17.40 -14.23
N TYR A 48 -5.46 -18.13 -13.36
CA TYR A 48 -4.11 -17.82 -12.94
C TYR A 48 -3.15 -18.40 -13.97
N GLY A 49 -2.39 -17.54 -14.65
CA GLY A 49 -1.20 -17.98 -15.38
C GLY A 49 -0.02 -18.16 -14.44
N GLU A 50 1.06 -18.77 -14.91
CA GLU A 50 2.28 -19.01 -14.11
C GLU A 50 2.83 -17.72 -13.47
N GLU A 51 2.87 -16.60 -14.21
CA GLU A 51 3.34 -15.30 -13.71
C GLU A 51 2.45 -14.76 -12.57
N ALA A 52 1.14 -15.01 -12.63
CA ALA A 52 0.24 -14.57 -11.57
C ALA A 52 0.43 -15.40 -10.29
N LEU A 53 0.70 -16.70 -10.42
CA LEU A 53 0.98 -17.58 -9.28
C LEU A 53 2.32 -17.27 -8.63
N SER A 54 3.36 -16.96 -9.43
CA SER A 54 4.66 -16.59 -8.86
C SER A 54 4.59 -15.33 -8.00
N HIS A 55 3.71 -14.39 -8.34
CA HIS A 55 3.52 -13.20 -7.50
C HIS A 55 2.75 -13.51 -6.21
N VAL A 56 1.81 -14.45 -6.26
CA VAL A 56 1.01 -14.84 -5.11
C VAL A 56 1.83 -15.60 -4.06
N SER A 57 2.90 -16.28 -4.45
CA SER A 57 3.75 -17.05 -3.51
C SER A 57 4.72 -16.21 -2.69
N HIS A 58 4.94 -14.93 -2.98
CA HIS A 58 5.98 -14.14 -2.30
C HIS A 58 5.81 -14.06 -0.78
N PHE A 59 4.60 -13.76 -0.29
CA PHE A 59 4.32 -13.77 1.14
C PHE A 59 4.66 -15.12 1.78
N PHE A 60 4.27 -16.22 1.13
CA PHE A 60 4.54 -17.57 1.62
C PHE A 60 6.03 -17.87 1.69
N GLU A 61 6.81 -17.55 0.64
CA GLU A 61 8.25 -17.82 0.64
C GLU A 61 9.00 -17.03 1.71
N GLU A 62 8.58 -15.78 1.96
CA GLU A 62 9.18 -14.94 3.01
C GLU A 62 8.82 -15.43 4.43
N HIS A 63 7.70 -16.13 4.59
CA HIS A 63 7.17 -16.61 5.88
C HIS A 63 7.11 -18.14 5.99
N ARG A 64 7.89 -18.85 5.17
CA ARG A 64 7.78 -20.30 5.01
C ARG A 64 8.04 -21.03 6.33
N GLN A 65 7.10 -21.90 6.70
CA GLN A 65 7.21 -22.75 7.89
C GLN A 65 7.81 -24.12 7.52
N GLU A 66 8.44 -24.79 8.49
CA GLU A 66 9.04 -26.11 8.28
C GLU A 66 8.01 -27.17 7.82
N ASN A 67 6.77 -27.08 8.29
CA ASN A 67 5.69 -28.03 7.99
C ASN A 67 4.78 -27.54 6.84
N ALA A 68 5.24 -26.59 6.03
CA ALA A 68 4.50 -26.14 4.85
C ALA A 68 4.41 -27.25 3.79
N ILE A 69 3.31 -27.29 3.05
CA ILE A 69 3.14 -28.16 1.88
C ILE A 69 4.19 -27.77 0.84
N ASP A 70 5.06 -28.71 0.48
CA ASP A 70 6.10 -28.51 -0.52
C ASP A 70 5.53 -28.48 -1.95
N ASP A 71 6.33 -28.03 -2.91
CA ASP A 71 5.89 -27.83 -4.30
C ASP A 71 5.50 -29.13 -5.01
N ILE A 72 6.09 -30.27 -4.64
CA ILE A 72 5.73 -31.57 -5.22
C ILE A 72 4.33 -31.92 -4.74
N THR A 73 4.09 -31.90 -3.42
CA THR A 73 2.78 -32.18 -2.84
C THR A 73 1.71 -31.19 -3.33
N TRP A 74 2.05 -29.90 -3.45
CA TRP A 74 1.14 -28.87 -3.97
C TRP A 74 0.68 -29.18 -5.40
N ASN A 75 1.63 -29.55 -6.27
CA ASN A 75 1.35 -29.91 -7.65
C ASN A 75 0.57 -31.22 -7.77
N ASP A 76 0.92 -32.24 -6.99
CA ASP A 76 0.23 -33.54 -6.96
C ASP A 76 -1.26 -33.41 -6.57
N LEU A 77 -1.58 -32.41 -5.75
CA LEU A 77 -2.94 -32.09 -5.29
C LEU A 77 -3.68 -31.09 -6.19
N GLU A 78 -3.07 -30.66 -7.31
CA GLU A 78 -3.60 -29.62 -8.20
C GLU A 78 -4.05 -28.34 -7.46
N MET A 79 -3.27 -27.94 -6.45
CA MET A 79 -3.67 -26.88 -5.52
C MET A 79 -3.79 -25.50 -6.16
N ASP A 80 -3.19 -25.25 -7.32
CA ASP A 80 -3.43 -24.04 -8.11
C ASP A 80 -4.91 -23.89 -8.52
N SER A 81 -5.54 -25.00 -8.91
CA SER A 81 -6.98 -25.04 -9.26
C SER A 81 -7.84 -24.84 -8.02
N VAL A 82 -7.44 -25.43 -6.89
CA VAL A 82 -8.11 -25.25 -5.59
C VAL A 82 -8.05 -23.78 -5.16
N PHE A 83 -6.86 -23.18 -5.23
CA PHE A 83 -6.64 -21.77 -4.94
C PHE A 83 -7.48 -20.88 -5.85
N ALA A 84 -7.44 -21.08 -7.17
CA ALA A 84 -8.22 -20.32 -8.14
C ALA A 84 -9.73 -20.38 -7.83
N ARG A 85 -10.21 -21.54 -7.38
CA ARG A 85 -11.61 -21.75 -7.02
C ARG A 85 -12.00 -21.11 -5.69
N LEU A 86 -11.08 -21.05 -4.73
CA LEU A 86 -11.28 -20.47 -3.40
C LEU A 86 -11.07 -18.95 -3.37
N ASN A 87 -10.36 -18.39 -4.36
CA ASN A 87 -9.91 -17.01 -4.34
C ASN A 87 -10.97 -16.01 -4.84
N TYR A 88 -11.58 -15.32 -3.88
CA TYR A 88 -12.47 -14.18 -4.06
C TYR A 88 -11.85 -12.88 -3.49
N CYS A 89 -10.59 -12.90 -3.07
CA CYS A 89 -9.90 -11.74 -2.51
C CYS A 89 -9.89 -10.60 -3.53
N GLU A 90 -10.02 -9.36 -3.08
CA GLU A 90 -9.99 -8.14 -3.88
C GLU A 90 -8.65 -7.41 -3.87
N SER A 91 -7.71 -7.80 -3.01
CA SER A 91 -6.35 -7.24 -2.94
C SER A 91 -5.27 -8.29 -3.10
N ALA A 92 -4.07 -7.87 -3.54
CA ALA A 92 -2.90 -8.77 -3.60
C ALA A 92 -2.54 -9.35 -2.23
N ALA A 93 -2.68 -8.56 -1.16
CA ALA A 93 -2.45 -9.03 0.21
C ALA A 93 -3.40 -10.17 0.59
N GLY A 94 -4.68 -10.07 0.23
CA GLY A 94 -5.63 -11.16 0.44
C GLY A 94 -5.26 -12.42 -0.35
N GLU A 95 -4.83 -12.26 -1.60
CA GLU A 95 -4.43 -13.41 -2.45
C GLU A 95 -3.18 -14.11 -1.91
N GLU A 96 -2.14 -13.35 -1.57
CA GLU A 96 -0.88 -13.84 -1.02
C GLU A 96 -1.08 -14.53 0.35
N VAL A 97 -1.87 -13.92 1.25
CA VAL A 97 -2.18 -14.54 2.56
C VAL A 97 -3.11 -15.75 2.42
N LEU A 98 -4.05 -15.75 1.46
CA LEU A 98 -4.88 -16.94 1.19
C LEU A 98 -4.04 -18.11 0.68
N TYR A 99 -3.08 -17.84 -0.20
CA TYR A 99 -2.15 -18.86 -0.69
C TYR A 99 -1.31 -19.44 0.44
N ASP A 100 -0.78 -18.58 1.31
CA ASP A 100 -0.05 -19.00 2.51
C ASP A 100 -0.90 -19.86 3.45
N PHE A 101 -2.18 -19.54 3.64
CA PHE A 101 -3.11 -20.36 4.42
C PHE A 101 -3.26 -21.78 3.85
N LEU A 102 -3.30 -21.90 2.51
CA LEU A 102 -3.39 -23.20 1.84
C LEU A 102 -2.09 -24.00 1.93
N ARG A 103 -0.94 -23.31 1.86
CA ARG A 103 0.38 -23.93 2.05
C ARG A 103 0.63 -24.36 3.48
N ASN A 104 -0.02 -23.74 4.47
CA ASN A 104 0.20 -24.00 5.89
C ASN A 104 -1.10 -24.42 6.61
N PRO A 105 -1.65 -25.62 6.35
CA PRO A 105 -2.93 -26.06 6.91
C PRO A 105 -2.94 -26.15 8.45
N CYS A 106 -1.77 -26.30 9.08
CA CYS A 106 -1.62 -26.37 10.53
C CYS A 106 -1.24 -25.04 11.20
N ARG A 107 -1.22 -23.91 10.46
CA ARG A 107 -0.79 -22.59 10.99
C ARG A 107 -1.63 -22.11 12.16
N LEU A 108 -2.94 -22.35 12.12
CA LEU A 108 -3.87 -21.83 13.12
C LEU A 108 -4.05 -22.80 14.29
N ASN A 109 -3.97 -22.27 15.50
CA ASN A 109 -4.39 -23.00 16.70
C ASN A 109 -5.94 -23.00 16.87
N ALA A 110 -6.44 -23.70 17.89
CA ALA A 110 -7.88 -23.84 18.10
C ALA A 110 -8.62 -22.50 18.32
N SER A 111 -8.02 -21.55 19.05
CA SER A 111 -8.65 -20.25 19.30
C SER A 111 -8.65 -19.35 18.05
N GLU A 112 -7.59 -19.40 17.26
CA GLU A 112 -7.52 -18.69 15.97
C GLU A 112 -8.51 -19.24 14.95
N ARG A 113 -8.70 -20.57 14.87
CA ARG A 113 -9.73 -21.19 14.02
C ARG A 113 -11.14 -20.75 14.44
N ALA A 114 -11.43 -20.73 15.73
CA ALA A 114 -12.71 -20.25 16.25
C ALA A 114 -12.93 -18.77 15.94
N ARG A 115 -11.88 -17.93 15.98
CA ARG A 115 -11.96 -16.53 15.55
C ARG A 115 -12.23 -16.41 14.05
N LEU A 116 -11.52 -17.17 13.22
CA LEU A 116 -11.73 -17.20 11.78
C LEU A 116 -13.18 -17.57 11.44
N GLU A 117 -13.76 -18.57 12.09
CA GLU A 117 -15.17 -18.94 11.89
C GLU A 117 -16.14 -17.81 12.29
N ARG A 118 -15.89 -17.10 13.40
CA ARG A 118 -16.69 -15.90 13.77
C ARG A 118 -16.59 -14.79 12.72
N GLN A 119 -15.39 -14.56 12.18
CA GLN A 119 -15.16 -13.60 11.10
C GLN A 119 -15.94 -14.00 9.83
N ILE A 120 -15.91 -15.28 9.46
CA ILE A 120 -16.66 -15.80 8.31
C ILE A 120 -18.17 -15.63 8.54
N GLU A 121 -18.67 -15.97 9.73
CA GLU A 121 -20.10 -15.86 10.08
C GLU A 121 -20.60 -14.42 9.99
N LEU A 122 -19.83 -13.45 10.52
CA LEU A 122 -20.14 -12.02 10.38
C LEU A 122 -20.27 -11.64 8.90
N LEU A 123 -19.31 -12.05 8.07
CA LEU A 123 -19.30 -11.69 6.65
C LEU A 123 -20.38 -12.43 5.84
N GLN A 124 -20.86 -13.59 6.29
CA GLN A 124 -21.99 -14.28 5.68
C GLN A 124 -23.33 -13.62 6.04
N THR A 125 -23.49 -13.21 7.29
CA THR A 125 -24.74 -12.67 7.85
C THR A 125 -24.93 -11.18 7.58
N ASP A 126 -23.85 -10.39 7.55
CA ASP A 126 -23.88 -8.95 7.33
C ASP A 126 -23.32 -8.58 5.95
N GLY A 127 -24.23 -8.47 4.99
CA GLY A 127 -23.88 -8.12 3.61
C GLY A 127 -23.34 -6.70 3.44
N ASP A 128 -23.72 -5.76 4.31
CA ASP A 128 -23.28 -4.37 4.20
C ASP A 128 -21.84 -4.22 4.71
N VAL A 129 -21.49 -4.85 5.83
CA VAL A 129 -20.11 -4.96 6.31
C VAL A 129 -19.22 -5.64 5.27
N ARG A 130 -19.66 -6.78 4.72
CA ARG A 130 -18.93 -7.50 3.66
C ARG A 130 -18.64 -6.60 2.46
N LEU A 131 -19.65 -5.91 1.92
CA LEU A 131 -19.48 -5.02 0.76
C LEU A 131 -18.59 -3.82 1.07
N GLN A 132 -18.64 -3.31 2.30
CA GLN A 132 -17.80 -2.21 2.74
C GLN A 132 -16.33 -2.62 2.76
N LEU A 133 -16.01 -3.80 3.29
CA LEU A 133 -14.66 -4.37 3.30
C LEU A 133 -14.16 -4.70 1.89
N GLN A 134 -14.96 -5.41 1.07
CA GLN A 134 -14.63 -5.70 -0.34
C GLN A 134 -14.26 -4.44 -1.11
N TYR A 135 -14.97 -3.34 -0.87
CA TYR A 135 -14.66 -2.08 -1.52
C TYR A 135 -13.29 -1.52 -1.09
N GLN A 136 -12.91 -1.58 0.19
CA GLN A 136 -11.59 -1.11 0.62
C GLN A 136 -10.47 -1.95 0.00
N PHE A 137 -10.61 -3.28 0.01
CA PHE A 137 -9.63 -4.17 -0.61
C PHE A 137 -9.53 -3.97 -2.13
N TYR A 138 -10.66 -3.74 -2.82
CA TYR A 138 -10.67 -3.40 -4.23
C TYR A 138 -9.92 -2.09 -4.54
N MET A 139 -10.07 -1.07 -3.68
CA MET A 139 -9.33 0.19 -3.83
C MET A 139 -7.81 -0.01 -3.65
N LEU A 140 -7.39 -0.99 -2.86
CA LEU A 140 -5.98 -1.37 -2.71
C LEU A 140 -5.40 -1.98 -4.01
N ARG A 141 -6.16 -2.84 -4.72
CA ARG A 141 -5.72 -3.47 -5.98
C ARG A 141 -5.59 -2.50 -7.15
N GLN A 142 -6.48 -1.53 -7.29
CA GLN A 142 -6.64 -0.73 -8.52
C GLN A 142 -5.39 0.02 -9.03
N ARG A 143 -4.28 0.08 -8.27
CA ARG A 143 -3.15 0.98 -8.56
C ARG A 143 -1.77 0.30 -8.60
N GLY A 144 -1.66 -1.03 -8.70
CA GLY A 144 -0.36 -1.69 -8.92
C GLY A 144 -0.48 -3.21 -9.07
N ARG A 145 0.36 -3.81 -9.93
CA ARG A 145 0.38 -5.24 -10.25
C ARG A 145 1.50 -6.03 -9.57
N PHE A 146 2.29 -5.39 -8.73
CA PHE A 146 3.52 -5.96 -8.17
C PHE A 146 3.33 -6.27 -6.69
N SER A 147 3.91 -7.39 -6.23
CA SER A 147 3.94 -7.75 -4.81
C SER A 147 4.79 -6.73 -4.04
N ILE A 148 4.49 -6.57 -2.75
CA ILE A 148 5.27 -5.68 -1.88
C ILE A 148 6.71 -6.18 -1.71
N TYR A 149 6.90 -7.51 -1.74
CA TYR A 149 8.18 -8.16 -1.47
C TYR A 149 9.20 -7.91 -2.58
N ASP A 150 8.78 -7.87 -3.84
CA ASP A 150 9.63 -7.46 -4.98
C ASP A 150 10.29 -6.10 -4.72
N TYR A 151 9.54 -5.18 -4.09
CA TYR A 151 10.02 -3.86 -3.74
C TYR A 151 10.85 -3.82 -2.46
N LEU A 152 10.49 -4.63 -1.45
CA LEU A 152 11.25 -4.71 -0.19
C LEU A 152 12.64 -5.33 -0.42
N HIS A 153 12.76 -6.36 -1.26
CA HIS A 153 14.06 -6.94 -1.60
C HIS A 153 15.02 -5.93 -2.25
N LEU A 154 14.51 -5.01 -3.07
CA LEU A 154 15.31 -3.91 -3.63
C LEU A 154 15.86 -2.98 -2.55
N LEU A 155 15.14 -2.79 -1.43
CA LEU A 155 15.61 -1.98 -0.29
C LEU A 155 16.66 -2.70 0.55
N ASP A 156 16.56 -4.03 0.67
CA ASP A 156 17.45 -4.82 1.52
C ASP A 156 18.89 -4.82 1.01
N GLN A 157 19.06 -4.84 -0.32
CA GLN A 157 20.36 -4.80 -0.98
C GLN A 157 21.10 -3.46 -0.82
N GLU A 158 20.39 -2.37 -0.49
CA GLU A 158 20.94 -1.02 -0.48
C GLU A 158 21.21 -0.49 0.93
N LYS A 159 22.32 0.26 1.08
CA LYS A 159 22.77 0.79 2.37
C LYS A 159 22.09 2.12 2.69
N LYS A 160 21.77 2.35 3.98
CA LYS A 160 21.30 3.64 4.49
C LYS A 160 22.30 4.74 4.11
N ARG A 161 21.81 5.90 3.67
CA ARG A 161 22.64 7.04 3.22
C ARG A 161 22.60 8.19 4.21
N SER A 162 23.74 8.84 4.37
CA SER A 162 23.85 10.04 5.19
C SER A 162 23.37 11.27 4.44
N ASN A 163 22.59 12.11 5.12
CA ASN A 163 22.17 13.41 4.61
C ASN A 163 23.22 14.51 4.79
N GLY A 164 24.38 14.21 5.40
CA GLY A 164 25.40 15.20 5.74
C GLY A 164 25.90 16.01 4.54
N LYS A 165 26.09 15.36 3.39
CA LYS A 165 26.51 16.04 2.14
C LYS A 165 25.48 17.08 1.69
N HIS A 166 24.19 16.74 1.72
CA HIS A 166 23.12 17.67 1.31
C HIS A 166 22.99 18.84 2.28
N PHE A 167 23.11 18.61 3.58
CA PHE A 167 23.11 19.69 4.57
C PHE A 167 24.31 20.63 4.41
N LEU A 168 25.50 20.09 4.11
CA LEU A 168 26.69 20.90 3.81
C LEU A 168 26.48 21.77 2.56
N LEU A 169 25.95 21.19 1.48
CA LEU A 169 25.67 21.91 0.25
C LEU A 169 24.61 23.01 0.43
N LEU A 170 23.57 22.73 1.21
CA LEU A 170 22.53 23.71 1.58
C LEU A 170 23.13 24.84 2.43
N PHE A 171 23.97 24.51 3.41
CA PHE A 171 24.67 25.51 4.23
C PHE A 171 25.56 26.42 3.37
N LEU A 172 26.36 25.84 2.47
CA LEU A 172 27.23 26.61 1.57
C LEU A 172 26.43 27.49 0.59
N LEU A 173 25.28 27.01 0.12
CA LEU A 173 24.36 27.81 -0.70
C LEU A 173 23.82 29.02 0.10
N ILE A 174 23.34 28.80 1.32
CA ILE A 174 22.85 29.89 2.18
C ILE A 174 23.98 30.88 2.50
N LEU A 175 25.19 30.37 2.82
CA LEU A 175 26.37 31.19 3.07
C LEU A 175 26.71 32.07 1.86
N SER A 176 26.64 31.52 0.64
CA SER A 176 26.87 32.30 -0.58
C SER A 176 25.87 33.44 -0.77
N LEU A 177 24.61 33.22 -0.39
CA LEU A 177 23.56 34.24 -0.40
C LEU A 177 23.84 35.36 0.63
N VAL A 178 24.27 34.98 1.82
CA VAL A 178 24.63 35.92 2.90
C VAL A 178 25.83 36.77 2.50
N CYS A 179 26.87 36.19 1.90
CA CYS A 179 28.03 36.93 1.39
C CYS A 179 27.64 37.99 0.33
N CYS A 180 26.64 37.70 -0.51
CA CYS A 180 26.10 38.68 -1.47
C CYS A 180 25.42 39.86 -0.77
N ILE A 181 24.67 39.62 0.32
CA ILE A 181 23.99 40.68 1.08
C ILE A 181 25.02 41.65 1.68
N PHE A 182 26.14 41.14 2.17
CA PHE A 182 27.23 41.95 2.73
C PHE A 182 28.23 42.48 1.69
N SER A 183 27.95 42.31 0.39
CA SER A 183 28.78 42.80 -0.71
C SER A 183 30.25 42.37 -0.65
N VAL A 184 30.51 41.15 -0.17
CA VAL A 184 31.87 40.57 -0.12
C VAL A 184 32.41 40.41 -1.55
N SER A 185 33.67 40.78 -1.76
CA SER A 185 34.31 40.64 -3.08
C SER A 185 34.25 39.18 -3.57
N GLY A 186 33.79 38.98 -4.81
CA GLY A 186 33.63 37.65 -5.42
C GLY A 186 32.37 36.87 -5.01
N ALA A 187 31.51 37.40 -4.13
CA ALA A 187 30.30 36.72 -3.69
C ALA A 187 29.34 36.28 -4.83
N PRO A 188 29.12 37.10 -5.89
CA PRO A 188 28.28 36.66 -7.02
C PRO A 188 28.85 35.42 -7.74
N LEU A 189 30.18 35.34 -7.91
CA LEU A 189 30.83 34.19 -8.54
C LEU A 189 30.71 32.95 -7.65
N PHE A 190 30.87 33.11 -6.33
CA PHE A 190 30.69 32.04 -5.36
C PHE A 190 29.24 31.50 -5.37
N LEU A 191 28.23 32.38 -5.41
CA LEU A 191 26.82 31.99 -5.51
C LEU A 191 26.55 31.19 -6.80
N VAL A 192 27.01 31.68 -7.96
CA VAL A 192 26.87 30.97 -9.23
C VAL A 192 27.55 29.59 -9.17
N GLY A 193 28.76 29.53 -8.62
CA GLY A 193 29.48 28.27 -8.42
C GLY A 193 28.70 27.29 -7.54
N MET A 194 28.14 27.75 -6.41
CA MET A 194 27.33 26.91 -5.53
C MET A 194 26.04 26.42 -6.19
N ILE A 195 25.38 27.25 -7.00
CA ILE A 195 24.21 26.85 -7.79
C ILE A 195 24.60 25.72 -8.75
N CYS A 196 25.70 25.87 -9.50
CA CYS A 196 26.17 24.84 -10.42
C CYS A 196 26.51 23.52 -9.71
N VAL A 197 27.22 23.58 -8.57
CA VAL A 197 27.59 22.39 -7.78
C VAL A 197 26.34 21.69 -7.24
N ASN A 198 25.36 22.43 -6.72
CA ASN A 198 24.09 21.87 -6.23
C ASN A 198 23.34 21.16 -7.36
N MET A 199 23.23 21.80 -8.53
CA MET A 199 22.57 21.25 -9.70
C MET A 199 23.24 19.97 -10.22
N ILE A 200 24.57 19.97 -10.37
CA ILE A 200 25.32 18.78 -10.83
C ILE A 200 25.13 17.63 -9.83
N THR A 201 25.29 17.91 -8.54
CA THR A 201 25.15 16.89 -7.48
C THR A 201 23.73 16.33 -7.45
N TYR A 202 22.72 17.18 -7.64
CA TYR A 202 21.32 16.76 -7.67
C TYR A 202 21.06 15.72 -8.77
N PHE A 203 21.44 16.01 -10.01
CA PHE A 203 21.17 15.11 -11.14
C PHE A 203 22.01 13.82 -11.11
N GLN A 204 23.17 13.83 -10.47
CA GLN A 204 23.97 12.62 -10.23
C GLN A 204 23.29 11.63 -9.26
N GLU A 205 22.49 12.13 -8.32
CA GLU A 205 21.87 11.30 -7.28
C GLU A 205 20.38 11.04 -7.54
N LYS A 206 19.69 11.92 -8.28
CA LYS A 206 18.25 11.82 -8.57
C LYS A 206 17.82 10.48 -9.12
N GLY A 207 18.53 9.93 -10.11
CA GLY A 207 18.15 8.67 -10.75
C GLY A 207 18.07 7.50 -9.76
N ARG A 208 18.88 7.53 -8.68
CA ARG A 208 18.84 6.50 -7.63
C ARG A 208 17.67 6.71 -6.66
N SER A 209 17.31 7.95 -6.35
CA SER A 209 16.13 8.25 -5.51
C SER A 209 14.84 7.89 -6.23
N ASP A 210 14.78 8.10 -7.54
CA ASP A 210 13.59 7.80 -8.35
C ASP A 210 13.28 6.29 -8.40
N ALA A 211 14.30 5.43 -8.24
CA ALA A 211 14.13 3.97 -8.17
C ALA A 211 13.25 3.48 -7.00
N TYR A 212 13.20 4.24 -5.89
CA TYR A 212 12.45 3.84 -4.68
C TYR A 212 11.05 4.47 -4.57
N LEU A 213 10.70 5.39 -5.48
CA LEU A 213 9.41 6.10 -5.41
C LEU A 213 8.22 5.16 -5.55
N SER A 214 8.34 4.13 -6.39
CA SER A 214 7.32 3.09 -6.55
C SER A 214 7.04 2.38 -5.22
N VAL A 215 8.10 2.02 -4.50
CA VAL A 215 8.01 1.38 -3.17
C VAL A 215 7.33 2.31 -2.18
N PHE A 216 7.79 3.55 -2.10
CA PHE A 216 7.22 4.50 -1.15
C PHE A 216 5.76 4.79 -1.46
N TYR A 217 5.40 4.92 -2.73
CA TYR A 217 4.02 5.11 -3.16
C TYR A 217 3.15 3.93 -2.74
N TYR A 218 3.64 2.70 -2.95
CA TYR A 218 2.94 1.50 -2.53
C TYR A 218 2.70 1.48 -1.01
N VAL A 219 3.75 1.69 -0.20
CA VAL A 219 3.63 1.67 1.27
C VAL A 219 2.70 2.78 1.77
N LEU A 220 2.78 3.99 1.22
CA LEU A 220 1.86 5.09 1.55
C LEU A 220 0.41 4.75 1.18
N ARG A 221 0.19 4.03 0.08
CA ARG A 221 -1.13 3.55 -0.30
C ARG A 221 -1.63 2.49 0.67
N LEU A 222 -0.80 1.51 1.01
CA LEU A 222 -1.14 0.46 1.98
C LEU A 222 -1.56 1.09 3.32
N LEU A 223 -0.77 2.04 3.83
CA LEU A 223 -1.09 2.84 5.02
C LEU A 223 -2.42 3.59 4.86
N GLY A 224 -2.64 4.23 3.71
CA GLY A 224 -3.86 4.99 3.45
C GLY A 224 -5.12 4.13 3.41
N GLU A 225 -5.05 2.90 2.90
CA GLU A 225 -6.17 1.96 2.92
C GLU A 225 -6.35 1.30 4.29
N ALA A 226 -5.26 0.99 5.00
CA ALA A 226 -5.28 0.52 6.38
C ALA A 226 -6.02 1.49 7.31
N GLU A 227 -5.72 2.79 7.20
CA GLU A 227 -6.43 3.84 7.96
C GLU A 227 -7.93 3.92 7.64
N LYS A 228 -8.33 3.60 6.40
CA LYS A 228 -9.75 3.57 6.04
C LYS A 228 -10.46 2.35 6.59
N LEU A 229 -9.77 1.21 6.71
CA LEU A 229 -10.28 0.02 7.38
C LEU A 229 -10.52 0.29 8.88
N GLU A 230 -9.56 0.94 9.55
CA GLU A 230 -9.68 1.31 10.98
C GLU A 230 -10.88 2.25 11.26
N ARG A 231 -11.17 3.16 10.31
CA ARG A 231 -12.28 4.12 10.42
C ARG A 231 -13.66 3.51 10.16
N ILE A 232 -13.76 2.22 9.89
CA ILE A 232 -15.05 1.54 9.76
C ILE A 232 -15.65 1.38 11.16
N HIS A 233 -16.54 2.30 11.52
CA HIS A 233 -17.29 2.25 12.78
C HIS A 233 -18.47 1.29 12.65
N HIS A 234 -18.23 0.00 12.92
CA HIS A 234 -19.26 -1.01 13.01
C HIS A 234 -18.97 -1.95 14.18
N GLU A 235 -19.84 -1.96 15.19
CA GLU A 235 -19.63 -2.63 16.49
C GLU A 235 -19.20 -4.10 16.33
N ARG A 236 -19.97 -4.90 15.58
CA ARG A 236 -19.64 -6.32 15.36
C ARG A 236 -18.32 -6.53 14.61
N LEU A 237 -17.96 -5.61 13.71
CA LEU A 237 -16.69 -5.72 12.98
C LEU A 237 -15.53 -5.44 13.92
N GLN A 238 -15.65 -4.42 14.77
CA GLN A 238 -14.65 -4.09 15.76
C GLN A 238 -14.46 -5.20 16.80
N GLU A 239 -15.54 -5.87 17.20
CA GLU A 239 -15.47 -7.01 18.13
C GLU A 239 -14.84 -8.26 17.48
N THR A 240 -15.15 -8.52 16.20
CA THR A 240 -14.75 -9.77 15.53
C THR A 240 -13.35 -9.72 14.91
N PHE A 241 -12.88 -8.52 14.54
CA PHE A 241 -11.56 -8.24 13.99
C PHE A 241 -10.71 -7.37 14.95
N ASP A 242 -10.97 -7.45 16.25
CA ASP A 242 -10.33 -6.64 17.29
C ASP A 242 -8.80 -6.72 17.24
N LEU A 243 -8.26 -7.94 17.17
CA LEU A 243 -6.82 -8.18 17.12
C LEU A 243 -6.21 -7.64 15.84
N GLU A 244 -6.78 -7.98 14.68
CA GLU A 244 -6.26 -7.52 13.39
C GLU A 244 -6.29 -5.99 13.29
N LEU A 245 -7.34 -5.33 13.79
CA LEU A 245 -7.44 -3.87 13.82
C LEU A 245 -6.46 -3.23 14.81
N GLN A 246 -6.20 -3.85 15.96
CA GLN A 246 -5.23 -3.37 16.94
C GLN A 246 -3.80 -3.43 16.39
N GLU A 247 -3.42 -4.56 15.77
CA GLU A 247 -2.11 -4.74 15.15
C GLU A 247 -1.94 -3.78 13.96
N LEU A 248 -2.99 -3.61 13.15
CA LEU A 248 -3.02 -2.63 12.06
C LEU A 248 -2.79 -1.20 12.58
N HIS A 249 -3.47 -0.82 13.67
CA HIS A 249 -3.32 0.50 14.28
C HIS A 249 -1.88 0.75 14.77
N GLN A 250 -1.26 -0.24 15.41
CA GLN A 250 0.13 -0.14 15.88
C GLN A 250 1.10 0.06 14.71
N ALA A 251 0.95 -0.70 13.63
CA ALA A 251 1.79 -0.57 12.45
C ALA A 251 1.57 0.77 11.71
N ILE A 252 0.34 1.29 11.68
CA ILE A 252 0.07 2.65 11.16
C ILE A 252 0.81 3.71 11.98
N GLN A 253 0.81 3.58 13.31
CA GLN A 253 1.47 4.54 14.19
C GLN A 253 2.99 4.53 14.06
N SER A 254 3.61 3.35 13.97
CA SER A 254 5.07 3.22 13.81
C SER A 254 5.52 3.85 12.49
N LEU A 255 4.76 3.67 11.42
CA LEU A 255 5.05 4.26 10.10
C LEU A 255 4.62 5.73 9.94
N SER A 256 4.25 6.41 11.03
CA SER A 256 3.83 7.82 10.97
C SER A 256 4.96 8.76 10.56
N ALA A 257 6.22 8.47 10.95
CA ALA A 257 7.38 9.26 10.56
C ALA A 257 7.75 9.06 9.07
N PHE A 258 7.53 7.85 8.54
CA PHE A 258 7.65 7.56 7.11
C PHE A 258 6.66 8.41 6.30
N ARG A 259 5.40 8.47 6.75
CA ARG A 259 4.35 9.27 6.10
C ARG A 259 4.58 10.78 6.22
N ARG A 260 5.10 11.25 7.35
CA ARG A 260 5.24 12.68 7.67
C ARG A 260 6.08 13.39 6.60
N GLY A 261 5.51 14.39 5.92
CA GLY A 261 6.22 15.14 4.89
C GLY A 261 6.48 14.36 3.60
N SER A 262 5.86 13.20 3.39
CA SER A 262 5.92 12.44 2.14
C SER A 262 5.47 13.24 0.92
N SER A 263 4.59 14.23 1.10
CA SER A 263 4.15 15.15 0.05
C SER A 263 5.29 15.95 -0.60
N ILE A 264 6.40 16.17 0.12
CA ILE A 264 7.60 16.84 -0.41
C ILE A 264 8.20 16.02 -1.55
N LEU A 265 8.12 14.69 -1.46
CA LEU A 265 8.66 13.76 -2.45
C LEU A 265 7.58 13.29 -3.44
N MET A 266 6.36 13.09 -2.96
CA MET A 266 5.22 12.49 -3.69
C MET A 266 4.31 13.50 -4.38
N SER A 267 4.74 14.76 -4.55
CA SER A 267 3.88 15.76 -5.18
C SER A 267 3.57 15.40 -6.64
N SER A 268 2.35 15.71 -7.06
CA SER A 268 1.85 15.49 -8.42
C SER A 268 2.72 16.11 -9.52
N ALA A 269 3.57 17.09 -9.17
CA ALA A 269 4.54 17.74 -10.06
C ALA A 269 5.53 16.76 -10.72
N ARG A 270 5.86 15.64 -10.06
CA ARG A 270 6.74 14.60 -10.66
C ARG A 270 6.03 13.68 -11.65
N MET A 271 4.70 13.56 -11.58
CA MET A 271 3.92 12.53 -12.30
C MET A 271 3.07 13.05 -13.45
N SER A 272 2.76 14.35 -13.46
CA SER A 272 2.05 14.99 -14.54
C SER A 272 2.90 16.16 -14.99
N GLY A 273 3.15 16.29 -16.29
CA GLY A 273 3.64 17.51 -16.93
C GLY A 273 2.60 18.64 -16.86
N SER A 274 2.00 18.81 -15.67
CA SER A 274 1.16 19.91 -15.25
C SER A 274 2.00 21.16 -15.41
N GLY A 275 1.72 21.94 -16.45
CA GLY A 275 2.34 23.24 -16.71
C GLY A 275 1.97 24.31 -15.67
N ASN A 276 1.75 23.92 -14.41
CA ASN A 276 1.45 24.82 -13.31
C ASN A 276 2.75 25.55 -12.91
N PRO A 277 2.79 26.90 -12.98
CA PRO A 277 3.99 27.67 -12.66
C PRO A 277 4.53 27.46 -11.24
N LEU A 278 3.66 27.13 -10.28
CA LEU A 278 4.07 26.84 -8.90
C LEU A 278 4.86 25.53 -8.79
N ASP A 279 4.50 24.53 -9.60
CA ASP A 279 5.19 23.23 -9.61
C ASP A 279 6.63 23.39 -10.13
N LEU A 280 6.82 24.26 -11.15
CA LEU A 280 8.16 24.61 -11.65
C LEU A 280 9.05 25.26 -10.58
N LEU A 281 8.50 26.17 -9.77
CA LEU A 281 9.25 26.81 -8.68
C LEU A 281 9.67 25.80 -7.61
N VAL A 282 8.78 24.87 -7.25
CA VAL A 282 9.09 23.80 -6.29
C VAL A 282 10.18 22.89 -6.83
N ASP A 283 10.20 22.61 -8.13
CA ASP A 283 11.25 21.79 -8.74
C ASP A 283 12.62 22.48 -8.73
N TYR A 284 12.68 23.79 -8.99
CA TYR A 284 13.93 24.55 -8.80
C TYR A 284 14.39 24.55 -7.34
N LEU A 285 13.47 24.72 -6.39
CA LEU A 285 13.80 24.63 -4.96
C LEU A 285 14.36 23.25 -4.61
N ARG A 286 13.81 22.16 -5.16
CA ARG A 286 14.35 20.80 -4.97
C ARG A 286 15.77 20.65 -5.51
N ILE A 287 16.01 21.14 -6.72
CA ILE A 287 17.34 21.08 -7.36
C ILE A 287 18.38 21.85 -6.54
N LEU A 288 18.01 23.03 -6.01
CA LEU A 288 18.93 23.89 -5.27
C LEU A 288 19.15 23.44 -3.83
N THR A 289 18.13 22.90 -3.17
CA THR A 289 18.17 22.59 -1.72
C THR A 289 18.34 21.11 -1.40
N HIS A 290 18.20 20.22 -2.39
CA HIS A 290 18.14 18.75 -2.24
C HIS A 290 17.07 18.26 -1.26
N ILE A 291 16.03 19.05 -0.96
CA ILE A 291 15.03 18.72 0.07
C ILE A 291 14.31 17.38 -0.20
N ASP A 292 14.08 17.06 -1.47
CA ASP A 292 13.49 15.80 -1.92
C ASP A 292 14.47 14.61 -1.77
N LEU A 293 15.76 14.79 -2.08
CA LEU A 293 16.77 13.74 -1.85
C LEU A 293 16.97 13.45 -0.36
N ILE A 294 17.03 14.51 0.46
CA ILE A 294 17.07 14.39 1.93
C ILE A 294 15.85 13.61 2.42
N LYS A 295 14.66 13.98 1.93
CA LYS A 295 13.43 13.30 2.34
C LYS A 295 13.37 11.86 1.85
N CYS A 296 13.87 11.58 0.64
CA CYS A 296 14.00 10.23 0.11
C CYS A 296 14.89 9.37 1.01
N ASN A 297 16.05 9.86 1.43
CA ASN A 297 16.96 9.12 2.32
C ASN A 297 16.34 8.90 3.71
N GLN A 298 15.59 9.88 4.24
CA GLN A 298 14.85 9.73 5.49
C GLN A 298 13.77 8.65 5.38
N MET A 299 12.93 8.72 4.34
CA MET A 299 11.88 7.73 4.09
C MET A 299 12.46 6.33 3.85
N PHE A 300 13.59 6.23 3.13
CA PHE A 300 14.31 4.98 2.96
C PHE A 300 14.77 4.39 4.30
N SER A 301 15.38 5.22 5.15
CA SER A 301 15.92 4.78 6.43
C SER A 301 14.83 4.31 7.37
N GLU A 302 13.71 5.04 7.39
CA GLU A 302 12.51 4.73 8.16
C GLU A 302 11.86 3.43 7.69
N LEU A 303 11.69 3.27 6.37
CA LEU A 303 11.10 2.07 5.79
C LEU A 303 11.94 0.82 6.08
N LYS A 304 13.28 0.95 6.07
CA LYS A 304 14.18 -0.15 6.41
C LYS A 304 14.16 -0.50 7.90
N GLU A 305 13.85 0.47 8.77
CA GLU A 305 13.73 0.26 10.21
C GLU A 305 12.37 -0.37 10.59
N HIS A 306 11.32 0.04 9.89
CA HIS A 306 9.94 -0.42 10.08
C HIS A 306 9.49 -1.42 9.01
N ARG A 307 10.42 -2.26 8.52
CA ARG A 307 10.12 -3.29 7.49
C ARG A 307 9.09 -4.28 8.00
N GLU A 308 9.26 -4.76 9.23
CA GLU A 308 8.35 -5.70 9.89
C GLU A 308 6.95 -5.10 10.09
N ASP A 309 6.84 -3.78 10.30
CA ASP A 309 5.54 -3.12 10.40
C ASP A 309 4.82 -3.05 9.07
N VAL A 310 5.57 -2.85 7.97
CA VAL A 310 5.01 -2.89 6.60
C VAL A 310 4.55 -4.29 6.24
N ASP A 311 5.32 -5.30 6.63
CA ASP A 311 4.95 -6.70 6.50
C ASP A 311 3.69 -7.03 7.31
N CYS A 312 3.64 -6.59 8.58
CA CYS A 312 2.47 -6.71 9.44
C CYS A 312 1.23 -6.05 8.81
N LEU A 313 1.34 -4.84 8.26
CA LEU A 313 0.22 -4.19 7.54
C LEU A 313 -0.30 -5.08 6.39
N HIS A 314 0.61 -5.64 5.60
CA HIS A 314 0.25 -6.51 4.49
C HIS A 314 -0.43 -7.79 5.00
N GLU A 315 0.15 -8.46 6.00
CA GLU A 315 -0.42 -9.66 6.62
C GLU A 315 -1.81 -9.38 7.19
N LYS A 316 -2.00 -8.33 8.00
CA LYS A 316 -3.30 -8.09 8.67
C LYS A 316 -4.39 -7.72 7.68
N ILE A 317 -4.08 -6.92 6.66
CA ILE A 317 -5.02 -6.64 5.56
C ILE A 317 -5.42 -7.95 4.88
N GLY A 318 -4.46 -8.84 4.59
CA GLY A 318 -4.73 -10.15 4.00
C GLY A 318 -5.56 -11.05 4.92
N ARG A 319 -5.23 -11.14 6.22
CA ARG A 319 -5.98 -11.94 7.21
C ARG A 319 -7.41 -11.45 7.38
N MET A 320 -7.68 -10.14 7.22
CA MET A 320 -9.05 -9.61 7.20
C MET A 320 -9.82 -10.00 5.93
N GLU A 321 -9.13 -10.30 4.83
CA GLU A 321 -9.73 -10.63 3.54
C GLU A 321 -9.92 -12.14 3.32
N VAL A 322 -9.08 -13.00 3.90
CA VAL A 322 -9.26 -14.46 3.86
C VAL A 322 -10.66 -14.93 4.29
N PRO A 323 -11.23 -14.53 5.44
CA PRO A 323 -12.59 -14.94 5.83
C PRO A 323 -13.65 -14.48 4.84
N LEU A 324 -13.42 -13.35 4.16
CA LEU A 324 -14.29 -12.86 3.11
C LEU A 324 -14.29 -13.82 1.92
N SER A 325 -13.10 -14.27 1.53
CA SER A 325 -12.94 -15.24 0.46
C SER A 325 -13.65 -16.55 0.76
N ILE A 326 -13.48 -17.05 1.99
CA ILE A 326 -14.14 -18.27 2.47
C ILE A 326 -15.66 -18.08 2.52
N ALA A 327 -16.17 -16.93 2.98
CA ALA A 327 -17.60 -16.64 3.02
C ALA A 327 -18.23 -16.66 1.61
N CYS A 328 -17.56 -16.04 0.62
CA CYS A 328 -17.99 -16.07 -0.77
C CYS A 328 -17.90 -17.47 -1.38
N PHE A 329 -16.84 -18.21 -1.07
CA PHE A 329 -16.69 -19.61 -1.49
C PHE A 329 -17.82 -20.48 -0.94
N ARG A 330 -18.09 -20.43 0.37
CA ARG A 330 -19.21 -21.14 1.00
C ARG A 330 -20.55 -20.80 0.37
N ALA A 331 -20.79 -19.52 0.07
CA ALA A 331 -22.01 -19.09 -0.62
C ALA A 331 -22.15 -19.65 -2.06
N SER A 332 -21.04 -20.01 -2.69
CA SER A 332 -21.03 -20.59 -4.04
C SER A 332 -21.26 -22.10 -4.08
N LEU A 333 -21.16 -22.79 -2.93
CA LEU A 333 -21.41 -24.22 -2.80
C LEU A 333 -22.90 -24.46 -2.58
N LYS A 334 -23.62 -24.74 -3.67
CA LYS A 334 -25.08 -24.98 -3.64
C LYS A 334 -25.48 -26.25 -2.88
N GLU A 335 -24.57 -27.22 -2.79
CA GLU A 335 -24.80 -28.51 -2.14
C GLU A 335 -24.53 -28.48 -0.63
N GLY A 336 -24.04 -27.35 -0.11
CA GLY A 336 -23.70 -27.16 1.30
C GLY A 336 -22.20 -27.21 1.57
N TRP A 337 -21.86 -27.00 2.83
CA TRP A 337 -20.49 -27.01 3.36
C TRP A 337 -20.54 -27.45 4.82
N SER A 338 -19.40 -27.91 5.35
CA SER A 338 -19.25 -28.31 6.75
C SER A 338 -18.11 -27.56 7.42
N ILE A 339 -18.16 -27.49 8.75
CA ILE A 339 -17.05 -26.99 9.57
C ILE A 339 -16.30 -28.23 10.08
N PRO A 340 -15.00 -28.36 9.79
CA PRO A 340 -14.23 -29.51 10.22
C PRO A 340 -14.12 -29.54 11.76
N ARG A 341 -14.32 -30.73 12.36
CA ARG A 341 -14.07 -30.95 13.79
C ARG A 341 -12.74 -31.64 13.98
N TRP A 342 -11.91 -31.05 14.82
CA TRP A 342 -10.58 -31.55 15.13
C TRP A 342 -10.65 -32.42 16.38
N GLU A 343 -10.20 -33.66 16.27
CA GLU A 343 -10.06 -34.56 17.41
C GLU A 343 -8.73 -34.29 18.13
N ASP A 344 -8.69 -34.53 19.44
CA ASP A 344 -7.50 -34.34 20.30
C ASP A 344 -6.28 -35.19 19.83
N GLY A 345 -6.49 -36.20 18.97
CA GLY A 345 -5.47 -37.05 18.36
C GLY A 345 -4.99 -36.60 16.96
N GLY A 346 -5.41 -35.45 16.45
CA GLY A 346 -5.01 -34.93 15.14
C GLY A 346 -5.86 -35.42 13.95
N GLY A 347 -6.94 -36.15 14.22
CA GLY A 347 -7.94 -36.54 13.22
C GLY A 347 -8.90 -35.41 12.86
N LEU A 348 -9.47 -35.48 11.66
CA LEU A 348 -10.54 -34.61 11.16
C LEU A 348 -11.83 -35.42 11.05
N THR A 349 -12.93 -34.91 11.61
CA THR A 349 -14.29 -35.47 11.50
C THR A 349 -15.29 -34.48 10.94
#